data_AF-V5GQZ0-F1
#
_entry.id   AF-V5GQZ0-F1
#
_cell.length_a   1.000
_cell.length_b   1.000
_cell.length_c   1.000
_cell.angle_alpha   90.00
_cell.angle_beta   90.00
_cell.angle_gamma   90.00
#
_symmetry.space_group_name_H-M   'P 1'
#
loop_
_entity.id
_entity.type
_entity.pdbx_description
1 polymer ?
#
loop_
_entity_poly.entity_id
_entity_poly.type
_entity_poly.pdbx_seq_one_letter_code
_entity_poly.pdbx_strand_id
1 'polypeptide(L)'
;DAAIFLSGYRVRIGSNTDTANIGRLHVDYAQARDDQYEWECRQRQLQREQRHRERMEEERLRPPSPPPVVHYTDHEAAAVSEKIKQDDSFTKAVQIVITWLERGDCNKRNANNFYSMIQS
;
A
#
# COMPACT_ATOMS: atom_id res chain seq x y z
N ASP A 1 7.52 -24.99 20.40
CA ASP A 1 8.23 -26.12 19.79
C ASP A 1 9.01 -26.83 20.88
N ALA A 2 8.51 -27.97 21.34
CA ALA A 2 9.00 -28.60 22.57
C ALA A 2 9.64 -29.94 22.23
N ALA A 3 10.94 -29.93 21.92
CA ALA A 3 11.73 -31.14 21.89
C ALA A 3 11.87 -31.67 23.32
N ILE A 4 11.47 -32.93 23.54
CA ILE A 4 11.67 -33.63 24.82
C ILE A 4 13.13 -34.11 24.90
N PHE A 5 13.80 -33.84 26.02
CA PHE A 5 15.10 -34.42 26.36
C PHE A 5 14.94 -35.46 27.47
N LEU A 6 15.19 -36.73 27.15
CA LEU A 6 15.17 -37.84 28.10
C LEU A 6 16.51 -38.57 28.06
N SER A 7 17.22 -38.62 29.19
CA SER A 7 18.46 -39.40 29.33
C SER A 7 18.43 -40.25 30.59
N GLY A 8 18.79 -41.53 30.49
CA GLY A 8 18.95 -42.43 31.64
C GLY A 8 17.69 -43.20 32.07
N TYR A 9 16.59 -43.12 31.33
CA TYR A 9 15.32 -43.78 31.68
C TYR A 9 15.12 -45.10 30.91
N ARG A 10 14.56 -46.11 31.58
CA ARG A 10 14.10 -47.38 30.98
C ARG A 10 12.58 -47.36 30.86
N VAL A 11 12.06 -47.67 29.68
CA VAL A 11 10.61 -47.76 29.47
C VAL A 11 10.12 -49.11 29.99
N ARG A 12 9.06 -49.11 30.79
CA ARG A 12 8.40 -50.30 31.34
C ARG A 12 6.94 -50.32 30.88
N ILE A 13 6.49 -51.47 30.37
CA ILE A 13 5.10 -51.66 29.94
C ILE A 13 4.31 -52.29 31.11
N GLY A 14 3.36 -51.53 31.67
CA GLY A 14 2.55 -51.96 32.82
C GLY A 14 3.35 -52.11 34.12
N SER A 15 2.86 -52.93 35.05
CA SER A 15 3.50 -53.22 36.34
C SER A 15 4.37 -54.48 36.32
N ASN A 16 4.81 -54.97 35.16
CA ASN A 16 5.69 -56.15 35.06
C ASN A 16 7.17 -55.71 34.92
N THR A 17 8.07 -56.28 35.73
CA THR A 17 9.54 -56.02 35.71
C THR A 17 10.33 -56.97 34.82
N ASP A 18 9.70 -57.93 34.15
CA ASP A 18 10.40 -58.90 33.30
C ASP A 18 11.18 -58.20 32.17
N THR A 19 12.34 -58.76 31.81
CA THR A 19 13.22 -58.23 30.77
C THR A 19 12.51 -58.04 29.43
N ALA A 20 11.50 -58.87 29.12
CA ALA A 20 10.68 -58.76 27.93
C ALA A 20 9.80 -57.48 27.90
N ASN A 21 9.53 -56.89 29.06
CA ASN A 21 8.69 -55.71 29.25
C ASN A 21 9.51 -54.43 29.51
N ILE A 22 10.83 -54.50 29.40
CA ILE A 22 11.76 -53.38 29.58
C ILE A 22 12.59 -53.22 28.32
N GLY A 23 12.57 -52.02 27.73
CA GLY A 23 13.23 -51.75 26.46
C GLY A 23 13.88 -50.37 26.36
N ARG A 24 14.69 -50.18 25.32
CA ARG A 24 15.24 -48.89 24.92
C ARG A 24 14.34 -48.30 23.84
N LEU A 25 13.73 -47.15 24.12
CA LEU A 25 12.98 -46.38 23.13
C LEU A 25 13.96 -45.51 22.34
N HIS A 26 13.94 -45.63 21.01
CA HIS A 26 14.65 -44.71 20.12
C HIS A 26 13.67 -43.60 19.73
N VAL A 27 14.06 -42.35 19.93
CA VAL A 27 13.27 -41.18 19.54
C VAL A 27 14.15 -40.36 18.60
N ASP A 28 13.81 -40.38 17.33
CA ASP A 28 14.47 -39.57 16.31
C ASP A 28 13.65 -38.33 16.01
N TYR A 29 14.34 -37.25 15.64
CA TYR A 29 13.69 -36.09 15.05
C TYR A 29 13.32 -36.42 13.61
N ALA A 30 12.12 -36.98 13.41
CA ALA A 30 11.56 -37.08 12.08
C ALA A 30 11.06 -35.69 11.68
N GLN A 31 11.74 -35.05 10.72
CA GLN A 31 11.20 -33.85 10.09
C GLN A 31 9.89 -34.25 9.41
N ALA A 32 8.75 -33.93 10.03
CA ALA A 32 7.47 -34.22 9.42
C ALA A 32 7.34 -33.33 8.18
N ARG A 33 7.01 -33.95 7.05
CA ARG A 33 6.83 -33.24 5.77
C ARG A 33 5.76 -32.15 5.89
N ASP A 34 4.76 -32.37 6.74
CA ASP A 34 3.69 -31.42 7.03
C ASP A 34 4.21 -30.19 7.79
N ASP A 35 5.07 -30.38 8.80
CA ASP A 35 5.70 -29.27 9.54
C ASP A 35 6.55 -28.37 8.62
N GLN A 36 7.29 -28.98 7.70
CA GLN A 36 8.07 -28.24 6.72
C GLN A 36 7.19 -27.46 5.75
N TYR A 37 6.12 -28.07 5.23
CA TYR A 37 5.18 -27.40 4.33
C TYR A 37 4.47 -26.23 5.01
N GLU A 38 4.00 -26.41 6.25
CA GLU A 38 3.37 -25.36 7.04
C GLU A 38 4.32 -24.19 7.30
N TRP A 39 5.59 -24.48 7.59
CA TRP A 39 6.61 -23.45 7.77
C TRP A 39 6.83 -22.66 6.47
N GLU A 40 7.00 -23.34 5.33
CA GLU A 40 7.19 -22.67 4.04
C GLU A 40 5.98 -21.81 3.64
N CYS A 41 4.76 -22.30 3.91
CA CYS A 41 3.54 -21.54 3.70
C CYS A 41 3.50 -20.27 4.57
N ARG A 42 3.84 -20.38 5.87
CA ARG A 42 3.97 -19.22 6.76
C ARG A 42 5.03 -18.23 6.29
N GLN A 43 6.21 -18.70 5.86
CA GLN A 43 7.26 -17.82 5.32
C GLN A 43 6.78 -17.07 4.07
N ARG A 44 6.11 -17.76 3.14
CA ARG A 44 5.51 -17.13 1.95
C ARG A 44 4.43 -16.12 2.32
N GLN A 45 3.62 -16.38 3.36
CA GLN A 45 2.62 -15.45 3.86
C GLN A 45 3.26 -14.18 4.44
N LEU A 46 4.27 -14.33 5.31
CA LEU A 46 5.00 -13.22 5.92
C LEU A 46 5.68 -12.33 4.86
N GLN A 47 6.33 -12.93 3.85
CA GLN A 47 6.93 -12.17 2.75
C GLN A 47 5.91 -11.39 1.91
N ARG A 48 4.69 -11.93 1.74
CA ARG A 48 3.61 -11.20 1.05
C ARG A 48 3.12 -10.02 1.88
N GLU A 49 2.94 -10.23 3.18
CA GLU A 49 2.51 -9.20 4.11
C GLU A 49 3.55 -8.07 4.22
N GLN A 50 4.85 -8.43 4.28
CA GLN A 50 5.94 -7.45 4.28
C GLN A 50 5.91 -6.59 3.00
N ARG A 51 5.86 -7.19 1.81
CA ARG A 51 5.76 -6.43 0.54
C ARG A 51 4.50 -5.60 0.44
N HIS A 52 3.41 -6.02 1.07
CA HIS A 52 2.19 -5.23 1.14
C HIS A 52 2.38 -4.00 2.03
N ARG A 53 2.97 -4.20 3.21
CA ARG A 53 3.29 -3.13 4.16
C ARG A 53 4.25 -2.11 3.57
N GLU A 54 5.32 -2.56 2.92
CA GLU A 54 6.30 -1.70 2.25
C GLU A 54 5.64 -0.85 1.16
N ARG A 55 4.75 -1.43 0.33
CA ARG A 55 4.00 -0.67 -0.68
C ARG A 55 3.09 0.39 -0.07
N MET A 56 2.38 0.06 1.01
CA MET A 56 1.51 1.01 1.71
C MET A 56 2.30 2.14 2.37
N GLU A 57 3.46 1.83 2.96
CA GLU A 57 4.35 2.83 3.56
C GLU A 57 4.97 3.73 2.49
N GLU A 58 5.41 3.17 1.35
CA GLU A 58 5.88 3.95 0.19
C GLU A 58 4.76 4.85 -0.35
N GLU A 59 3.54 4.35 -0.50
CA GLU A 59 2.40 5.13 -0.98
C GLU A 59 2.04 6.29 -0.03
N ARG A 60 2.16 6.09 1.29
CA ARG A 60 1.98 7.17 2.27
C ARG A 60 3.06 8.25 2.22
N LEU A 61 4.27 7.89 1.80
CA LEU A 61 5.38 8.84 1.63
C LEU A 61 5.35 9.54 0.28
N ARG A 62 4.57 9.04 -0.69
CA ARG A 62 4.41 9.72 -1.97
C ARG A 62 3.71 11.07 -1.74
N PRO A 63 4.25 12.17 -2.30
CA PRO A 63 3.53 13.43 -2.27
C PRO A 63 2.16 13.25 -2.93
N PRO A 64 1.10 13.89 -2.40
CA PRO A 64 -0.21 13.83 -3.02
C PRO A 64 -0.10 14.28 -4.47
N SER A 65 -0.81 13.59 -5.36
CA SER A 65 -0.89 13.99 -6.77
C SER A 65 -1.34 15.44 -6.85
N PRO A 66 -0.73 16.26 -7.74
CA PRO A 66 -1.16 17.63 -7.93
C PRO A 66 -2.68 17.69 -8.16
N PRO A 67 -3.38 18.68 -7.59
CA PRO A 67 -4.82 18.81 -7.80
C PRO A 67 -5.14 18.86 -9.30
N PRO A 68 -6.26 18.27 -9.74
CA PRO A 68 -6.67 18.32 -11.13
C PRO A 68 -6.79 19.77 -11.57
N VAL A 69 -6.02 20.14 -12.59
CA VAL A 69 -6.13 21.47 -13.19
C VAL A 69 -7.33 21.47 -14.10
N VAL A 70 -8.26 22.40 -13.87
CA VAL A 70 -9.42 22.64 -14.72
C VAL A 70 -8.96 22.84 -16.16
N HIS A 71 -9.56 22.11 -17.10
CA HIS A 71 -9.29 22.30 -18.54
C HIS A 71 -10.07 23.49 -19.09
N TYR A 72 -9.50 24.18 -20.07
CA TYR A 72 -10.23 25.25 -20.74
C TYR A 72 -11.45 24.68 -21.47
N THR A 73 -12.61 25.22 -21.14
CA THR A 73 -13.84 25.12 -21.93
C THR A 73 -14.54 26.48 -21.85
N ASP A 74 -15.44 26.79 -22.78
CA ASP A 74 -16.16 28.08 -22.73
C ASP A 74 -17.02 28.21 -21.46
N HIS A 75 -17.54 27.09 -20.95
CA HIS A 75 -18.28 27.05 -19.69
C HIS A 75 -17.37 27.36 -18.49
N GLU A 76 -16.22 26.70 -18.39
CA GLU A 76 -15.26 26.94 -17.31
C GLU A 76 -14.70 28.36 -17.37
N ALA A 77 -14.46 28.89 -18.57
CA ALA A 77 -14.00 30.27 -18.76
C ALA A 77 -15.02 31.29 -18.20
N ALA A 78 -16.32 31.07 -18.46
CA ALA A 78 -17.37 31.91 -17.87
C ALA A 78 -17.41 31.81 -16.34
N ALA A 79 -17.29 30.59 -15.78
CA ALA A 79 -17.27 30.37 -14.35
C ALA A 79 -16.03 30.99 -13.66
N VAL A 80 -14.86 30.91 -14.30
CA VAL A 80 -13.61 31.51 -13.82
C VAL A 80 -13.69 33.03 -13.89
N SER A 81 -14.26 33.60 -14.97
CA SER A 81 -14.49 35.04 -15.11
C SER A 81 -15.31 35.60 -13.95
N GLU A 82 -16.34 34.88 -13.51
CA GLU A 82 -17.14 35.32 -12.36
C GLU A 82 -16.38 35.22 -11.03
N LYS A 83 -15.54 34.18 -10.88
CA LYS A 83 -14.67 34.03 -9.70
C LYS A 83 -13.58 35.09 -9.61
N ILE A 84 -13.09 35.60 -10.75
CA ILE A 84 -12.12 36.72 -10.77
C ILE A 84 -12.74 37.98 -10.15
N LYS A 85 -14.06 38.18 -10.23
CA LYS A 85 -14.71 39.34 -9.64
C LYS A 85 -14.90 39.22 -8.11
N GLN A 86 -14.64 38.06 -7.52
CA GLN A 86 -14.85 37.78 -6.10
C GLN A 86 -13.51 37.69 -5.36
N ASP A 87 -13.28 38.59 -4.39
CA ASP A 87 -12.02 38.69 -3.63
C ASP A 87 -11.58 37.34 -3.01
N ASP A 88 -12.52 36.59 -2.43
CA ASP A 88 -12.23 35.32 -1.76
C ASP A 88 -11.76 34.21 -2.71
N SER A 89 -12.03 34.35 -4.01
CA SER A 89 -11.68 33.35 -5.03
C SER A 89 -10.72 33.85 -6.11
N PHE A 90 -10.38 35.14 -6.08
CA PHE A 90 -9.53 35.82 -7.06
C PHE A 90 -8.22 35.08 -7.30
N THR A 91 -7.43 34.83 -6.25
CA THR A 91 -6.11 34.18 -6.37
C THR A 91 -6.19 32.80 -7.02
N LYS A 92 -7.22 32.01 -6.68
CA LYS A 92 -7.43 30.68 -7.28
C LYS A 92 -7.86 30.79 -8.74
N ALA A 93 -8.74 31.73 -9.05
CA ALA A 93 -9.23 31.96 -10.40
C ALA A 93 -8.11 32.44 -11.34
N VAL A 94 -7.29 33.38 -10.89
CA VAL A 94 -6.11 33.86 -11.62
C VAL A 94 -5.12 32.72 -11.86
N GLN A 95 -4.87 31.85 -10.87
CA GLN A 95 -3.98 30.70 -11.06
C GLN A 95 -4.47 29.74 -12.14
N ILE A 96 -5.79 29.56 -12.28
CA ILE A 96 -6.38 28.76 -13.35
C ILE A 96 -6.11 29.41 -14.72
N VAL A 97 -6.32 30.73 -14.84
CA VAL A 97 -6.04 31.47 -16.09
C VAL A 97 -4.56 31.40 -16.47
N ILE A 98 -3.65 31.57 -15.51
CA ILE A 98 -2.20 31.39 -15.73
C ILE A 98 -1.92 30.00 -16.28
N THR A 99 -2.52 28.97 -15.68
CA THR A 99 -2.28 27.59 -16.12
C THR A 99 -2.80 27.33 -17.54
N TRP A 100 -3.95 27.90 -17.92
CA TRP A 100 -4.45 27.84 -19.31
C TRP A 100 -3.52 28.54 -20.29
N LEU A 101 -2.95 29.68 -19.90
CA LEU A 101 -1.98 30.40 -20.73
C LEU A 101 -0.67 29.61 -20.90
N GLU A 102 -0.13 29.04 -19.82
CA GLU A 102 1.08 28.21 -19.84
C GLU A 102 0.90 26.94 -20.70
N ARG A 103 -0.31 26.39 -20.76
CA ARG A 103 -0.66 25.22 -21.60
C ARG A 103 -0.89 25.55 -23.07
N GLY A 104 -1.05 26.83 -23.41
CA GLY A 104 -1.40 27.24 -24.77
C GLY A 104 -2.88 27.08 -25.13
N ASP A 105 -3.77 27.05 -24.13
CA ASP A 105 -5.23 26.99 -24.36
C ASP A 105 -5.77 28.30 -24.99
N CYS A 106 -5.04 29.41 -24.80
CA CYS A 106 -5.30 30.67 -25.49
C CYS A 106 -4.78 30.66 -26.93
N ASN A 107 -5.69 30.87 -27.88
CA ASN A 107 -5.42 30.90 -29.31
C ASN A 107 -6.19 32.04 -29.98
N LYS A 108 -5.98 32.25 -31.28
CA LYS A 108 -6.59 33.36 -32.04
C LYS A 108 -8.13 33.39 -31.98
N ARG A 109 -8.80 32.25 -31.77
CA ARG A 109 -10.27 32.18 -31.74
C ARG A 109 -10.86 32.61 -30.40
N ASN A 110 -10.15 32.38 -29.30
CA ASN A 110 -10.63 32.66 -27.94
C ASN A 110 -9.82 33.75 -27.21
N ALA A 111 -8.84 34.38 -27.87
CA ALA A 111 -8.02 35.45 -27.30
C ALA A 111 -8.83 36.60 -26.68
N ASN A 112 -9.95 36.97 -27.31
CA ASN A 112 -10.84 37.99 -26.78
C ASN A 112 -11.47 37.58 -25.43
N ASN A 113 -11.75 36.29 -25.22
CA ASN A 113 -12.29 35.80 -23.96
C ASN A 113 -11.26 35.92 -22.84
N PHE A 114 -10.01 35.51 -23.10
CA PHE A 114 -8.90 35.68 -22.17
C PHE A 114 -8.61 37.15 -21.84
N TYR A 115 -8.64 38.01 -22.86
CA TYR A 115 -8.47 39.45 -22.67
C TYR A 115 -9.55 40.02 -21.74
N SER A 116 -10.83 39.71 -21.98
CA SER A 116 -11.94 40.16 -21.14
C SER A 116 -11.84 39.64 -19.70
N MET A 117 -11.37 38.41 -19.49
CA MET A 117 -11.17 37.85 -18.15
C MET A 117 -10.09 38.61 -17.36
N ILE A 118 -9.01 39.06 -18.01
CA ILE A 118 -7.89 39.77 -17.36
C ILE A 118 -8.23 41.24 -17.09
N GLN A 119 -9.10 41.83 -17.90
CA GLN A 119 -9.51 43.24 -17.79
C GLN A 119 -10.69 43.47 -16.82
N SER A 120 -11.32 42.40 -16.32
CA SER A 120 -12.45 42.46 -15.37
C SER A 120 -11.98 42.80 -13.96
#